data_AF-A0A350J5K8-F1
#
_entry.id   AF-A0A350J5K8-F1
#
_cell.length_a   1.000
_cell.length_b   1.000
_cell.length_c   1.000
_cell.angle_alpha   90.00
_cell.angle_beta   90.00
_cell.angle_gamma   90.00
#
_symmetry.space_group_name_H-M   'P 1'
#
loop_
_entity.id
_entity.type
_entity.pdbx_description
1 polymer ?
#
loop_
_entity_poly.entity_id
_entity_poly.type
_entity_poly.pdbx_seq_one_letter_code
_entity_poly.pdbx_strand_id
1 'polypeptide(L)' 'TEDHPDVRIFCAAKDEKLNDHSYIVPGLGDAGDRLFGTN' A
#
# COMPACT_ATOMS: atom_id res chain seq x y z
N THR A 1 2.39 4.60 -14.09
CA THR A 1 1.32 4.83 -15.09
C THR A 1 1.81 4.67 -16.51
N GLU A 2 3.07 4.23 -16.71
CA GLU A 2 3.63 4.04 -18.06
C GLU A 2 2.94 2.91 -18.82
N ASP A 3 2.55 1.84 -18.13
CA ASP A 3 1.90 0.69 -18.77
C ASP A 3 0.41 0.91 -19.09
N HIS A 4 -0.31 1.67 -18.25
CA HIS A 4 -1.75 1.92 -18.36
C HIS A 4 -2.10 3.36 -17.97
N PRO A 5 -1.86 4.34 -18.84
CA PRO A 5 -2.09 5.76 -18.54
C PRO A 5 -3.57 6.15 -18.52
N ASP A 6 -4.46 5.33 -19.09
CA ASP A 6 -5.91 5.53 -19.15
C ASP A 6 -6.64 5.13 -17.86
N VAL A 7 -5.98 4.36 -16.99
CA VAL A 7 -6.54 3.89 -15.73
C VAL A 7 -6.42 4.98 -14.67
N ARG A 8 -7.58 5.42 -14.14
CA ARG A 8 -7.64 6.36 -13.02
C ARG A 8 -7.47 5.60 -11.70
N ILE A 9 -6.46 5.98 -10.93
CA ILE A 9 -6.18 5.42 -9.61
C ILE A 9 -6.80 6.31 -8.53
N PHE A 10 -7.55 5.70 -7.62
CA PHE A 10 -8.11 6.36 -6.44
C PHE A 10 -7.51 5.75 -5.18
N CYS A 11 -7.00 6.59 -4.29
CA CYS A 11 -6.42 6.18 -3.01
C CYS A 11 -6.87 7.16 -1.91
N ALA A 12 -7.08 6.64 -0.70
CA ALA A 12 -7.47 7.47 0.45
C ALA A 12 -6.31 8.34 0.97
N ALA A 13 -5.08 7.83 0.89
CA ALA A 13 -3.86 8.52 1.28
C ALA A 13 -2.70 8.10 0.36
N LYS A 14 -1.72 9.00 0.21
CA LYS A 14 -0.44 8.73 -0.46
C LYS A 14 0.69 8.91 0.56
N ASP A 15 1.34 7.81 0.92
CA ASP A 15 2.44 7.78 1.87
C ASP A 15 3.81 8.07 1.21
N GLU A 16 4.84 8.22 2.03
CA GLU A 16 6.13 8.78 1.62
C GLU A 16 7.01 7.81 0.84
N LYS A 17 7.14 6.57 1.33
CA LYS A 17 8.13 5.62 0.81
C LYS A 17 7.79 4.18 1.15
N LEU A 18 8.56 3.26 0.57
CA LEU A 18 8.66 1.88 1.03
C LEU A 18 9.90 1.72 1.92
N ASN A 19 9.84 0.78 2.86
CA ASN A 19 11.03 0.29 3.58
C ASN A 19 11.67 -0.91 2.85
N ASP A 20 12.78 -1.42 3.39
CA ASP A 20 13.54 -2.54 2.80
C ASP A 20 12.73 -3.86 2.72
N HIS A 21 11.65 -3.95 3.48
CA HIS A 21 10.73 -5.10 3.49
C HIS A 21 9.50 -4.84 2.61
N SER A 22 9.52 -3.80 1.78
CA SER A 22 8.43 -3.40 0.87
C SER A 22 7.11 -3.00 1.55
N TYR A 23 7.14 -2.64 2.85
CA TYR A 23 5.99 -2.01 3.49
C TYR A 23 5.96 -0.52 3.20
N ILE A 24 4.75 0.01 3.00
CA ILE A 24 4.48 1.45 2.92
C ILE A 24 4.73 2.10 4.29
N VAL A 25 5.43 3.24 4.31
CA VAL A 25 5.80 4.00 5.51
C VAL A 25 5.26 5.44 5.41
N PRO A 26 4.52 5.94 6.44
CA PRO A 26 4.17 5.27 7.71
C PRO A 26 3.20 4.10 7.55
N GLY A 27 2.30 4.14 6.56
CA GLY A 27 1.44 3.03 6.14
C GLY A 27 0.64 2.36 7.27
N LEU A 28 0.29 1.09 7.08
CA LEU A 28 -0.60 0.35 8.00
C LEU A 28 -0.06 -1.02 8.47
N GLY A 29 1.15 -1.40 8.06
CA GLY A 29 1.69 -2.75 8.28
C GLY A 29 1.04 -3.79 7.37
N ASP A 30 0.90 -5.03 7.84
CA ASP A 30 0.23 -6.10 7.10
C ASP A 30 -1.30 -5.93 7.16
N ALA A 31 -1.93 -5.73 6.00
CA ALA A 31 -3.38 -5.54 5.92
C ALA A 31 -4.16 -6.83 6.22
N GLY A 32 -3.64 -7.99 5.79
CA GLY A 32 -4.28 -9.29 5.96
C GLY A 32 -4.31 -9.71 7.42
N ASP A 33 -3.17 -9.65 8.10
CA ASP A 33 -3.07 -9.99 9.52
C ASP A 33 -3.97 -9.11 10.38
N ARG A 34 -4.05 -7.81 10.05
CA ARG A 34 -4.92 -6.87 10.76
C ARG A 34 -6.42 -7.14 10.56
N LEU A 35 -6.80 -7.67 9.41
CA LEU A 35 -8.21 -7.95 9.08
C LEU A 35 -8.65 -9.33 9.56
N PHE A 36 -7.79 -10.34 9.49
CA PHE A 36 -8.16 -11.74 9.70
C PHE A 36 -7.55 -12.37 10.95
N GLY A 37 -6.67 -11.65 11.66
CA GLY A 37 -6.12 -12.09 12.95
C GLY A 37 -5.29 -13.37 12.84
N THR A 38 -4.49 -13.49 11.79
CA THR A 38 -3.73 -14.70 11.44
C THR A 38 -2.36 -14.84 12.12
N ASN A 39 -2.07 -14.00 13.14
CA ASN A 39 -0.87 -14.09 13.98
C ASN A 39 -1.06 -14.98 15.21
#